data_AF-B4DCI4-F1
#
_entry.id   AF-B4DCI4-F1
#
_cell.length_a   1.000
_cell.length_b   1.000
_cell.length_c   1.000
_cell.angle_alpha   90.00
_cell.angle_beta   90.00
_cell.angle_gamma   90.00
#
_symmetry.space_group_name_H-M   'P 1'
#
loop_
_entity.id
_entity.type
_entity.pdbx_description
1 polymer ?
#
loop_
_entity_poly.entity_id
_entity_poly.type
_entity_poly.pdbx_seq_one_letter_code
_entity_poly.pdbx_strand_id
1 'polypeptide(L)'
;MSSGNRKATPTTVNAAFVSGNVPTGSGGTGANSYSGGAENFPRFLEDWGSQTFTYYGSMVELFKSAQSTGYWGNGNVYSPPKRNWNFDTLFYTHPPPGSFFTVTYNKQRWYTR
;
A
#
# COMPACT_ATOMS: atom_id res chain seq x y z
N MET A 1 1.67 -12.82 -14.44
CA MET A 1 0.78 -12.63 -13.27
C MET A 1 -0.61 -13.11 -13.68
N SER A 2 -1.32 -13.81 -12.80
CA SER A 2 -2.37 -14.78 -13.12
C SER A 2 -3.69 -14.12 -13.57
N SER A 3 -3.96 -14.10 -14.88
CA SER A 3 -5.30 -13.87 -15.44
C SER A 3 -5.96 -15.23 -15.68
N GLY A 4 -6.94 -15.64 -14.86
CA GLY A 4 -7.82 -16.78 -15.18
C GLY A 4 -8.16 -17.73 -14.01
N ASN A 5 -7.16 -18.26 -13.30
CA ASN A 5 -7.38 -19.41 -12.40
C ASN A 5 -7.52 -19.10 -10.91
N ARG A 6 -7.31 -17.84 -10.48
CA ARG A 6 -7.46 -17.43 -9.08
C ARG A 6 -8.64 -16.48 -8.97
N LYS A 7 -9.86 -17.02 -8.88
CA LYS A 7 -11.06 -16.19 -8.70
C LYS A 7 -11.16 -15.75 -7.25
N ALA A 8 -11.21 -14.44 -7.02
CA ALA A 8 -11.39 -13.90 -5.68
C ALA A 8 -12.85 -13.98 -5.24
N THR A 9 -13.04 -14.02 -3.93
CA THR A 9 -14.33 -13.81 -3.27
C THR A 9 -14.28 -12.54 -2.42
N PRO A 10 -15.42 -11.93 -2.08
CA PRO A 10 -15.45 -10.81 -1.15
C PRO A 10 -14.72 -11.18 0.14
N THR A 11 -13.72 -10.38 0.49
CA THR A 11 -12.80 -10.70 1.59
C THR A 11 -12.64 -9.47 2.47
N THR A 12 -12.73 -9.68 3.77
CA THR A 12 -12.41 -8.66 4.78
C THR A 12 -11.14 -9.03 5.50
N VAL A 13 -10.18 -8.11 5.56
CA VAL A 13 -8.91 -8.30 6.27
C VAL A 13 -8.75 -7.20 7.31
N ASN A 14 -8.49 -7.63 8.55
CA ASN A 14 -8.12 -6.76 9.65
C ASN A 14 -6.63 -6.96 9.94
N ALA A 15 -5.78 -6.02 9.52
CA ALA A 15 -4.33 -6.15 9.63
C ALA A 15 -3.65 -4.79 9.62
N ALA A 16 -2.47 -4.68 10.23
CA ALA A 16 -1.55 -3.58 9.98
C ALA A 16 -0.44 -4.03 9.03
N PHE A 17 -0.11 -3.18 8.06
CA PHE A 17 0.96 -3.43 7.12
C PHE A 17 2.10 -2.43 7.31
N VAL A 18 3.31 -2.95 7.46
CA VAL A 18 4.55 -2.18 7.35
C VAL A 18 5.30 -2.71 6.14
N SER A 19 5.48 -1.88 5.12
CA SER A 19 6.10 -2.31 3.86
C SER A 19 6.91 -1.19 3.24
N GLY A 20 7.55 -1.50 2.12
CA GLY A 20 8.21 -0.52 1.27
C GLY A 20 7.63 -0.50 -0.13
N ASN A 21 7.53 0.69 -0.72
CA ASN A 21 7.05 0.86 -2.09
C ASN A 21 8.19 1.28 -3.02
N VAL A 22 7.94 1.24 -4.33
CA VAL A 22 8.84 1.84 -5.32
C VAL A 22 8.67 3.35 -5.25
N PRO A 23 9.76 4.13 -5.09
CA PRO A 23 9.65 5.58 -5.16
C PRO A 23 9.20 6.03 -6.54
N THR A 24 8.28 7.01 -6.58
CA THR A 24 7.94 7.73 -7.82
C THR A 24 9.22 8.21 -8.51
N GLY A 25 9.34 7.97 -9.81
CA GLY A 25 10.52 8.37 -10.61
C GLY A 25 11.71 7.40 -10.58
N SER A 26 11.67 6.28 -9.84
CA SER A 26 12.66 5.20 -9.95
C SER A 26 12.18 4.11 -10.91
N GLY A 27 12.53 4.20 -12.20
CA GLY A 27 12.33 3.10 -13.16
C GLY A 27 12.30 3.45 -14.65
N GLY A 28 12.19 4.72 -15.05
CA GLY A 28 12.19 5.13 -16.48
C GLY A 28 11.41 6.41 -16.79
N THR A 29 11.94 7.18 -17.77
CA THR A 29 11.55 8.50 -18.33
C THR A 29 10.75 9.47 -17.43
N GLY A 30 11.45 10.12 -16.50
CA GLY A 30 11.05 11.42 -15.93
C GLY A 30 10.58 11.38 -14.47
N ALA A 31 10.56 12.56 -13.84
CA ALA A 31 10.20 12.77 -12.44
C ALA A 31 8.73 12.43 -12.07
N ASN A 32 7.95 11.91 -13.02
CA ASN A 32 6.49 11.73 -12.93
C ASN A 32 6.05 10.26 -13.07
N SER A 33 6.97 9.29 -13.01
CA SER A 33 6.63 7.87 -13.17
C SER A 33 5.89 7.36 -11.93
N TYR A 34 4.56 7.28 -12.03
CA TYR A 34 3.66 6.80 -10.98
C TYR A 34 4.05 5.38 -10.52
N SER A 35 4.23 5.17 -9.22
CA SER A 35 4.72 3.91 -8.67
C SER A 35 3.63 2.89 -8.30
N GLY A 36 2.36 3.21 -8.57
CA GLY A 36 1.22 2.38 -8.16
C GLY A 36 0.46 2.89 -6.92
N GLY A 37 0.94 3.94 -6.24
CA GLY A 37 0.20 4.60 -5.15
C GLY A 37 -0.16 3.70 -3.96
N ALA A 38 -0.97 4.22 -3.05
CA ALA A 38 -1.47 3.46 -1.88
C ALA A 38 -2.44 2.35 -2.30
N GLU A 39 -3.08 2.48 -3.46
CA GLU A 39 -4.04 1.51 -3.99
C GLU A 39 -3.41 0.16 -4.32
N ASN A 40 -2.10 0.11 -4.56
CA ASN A 40 -1.32 -1.09 -4.82
C ASN A 40 -0.37 -1.45 -3.66
N PHE A 41 -0.52 -0.80 -2.50
CA PHE A 41 0.29 -1.11 -1.32
C PHE A 41 0.15 -2.60 -0.94
N PRO A 42 -1.07 -3.17 -0.92
CA PRO A 42 -1.26 -4.60 -1.11
C PRO A 42 -1.32 -4.96 -2.61
N ARG A 43 -0.48 -5.92 -3.01
CA ARG A 43 -0.48 -6.48 -4.38
C ARG A 43 -1.49 -7.62 -4.46
N PHE A 44 -2.61 -7.38 -5.13
CA PHE A 44 -3.61 -8.41 -5.41
C PHE A 44 -3.13 -9.33 -6.54
N LEU A 45 -3.19 -10.64 -6.29
CA LEU A 45 -2.77 -11.67 -7.24
C LEU A 45 -3.96 -12.46 -7.84
N GLU A 46 -5.17 -12.24 -7.32
CA GLU A 46 -6.39 -12.83 -7.83
C GLU A 46 -7.06 -11.97 -8.91
N ASP A 47 -7.98 -12.58 -9.64
CA ASP A 47 -8.95 -11.93 -10.49
C ASP A 47 -10.20 -11.60 -9.67
N TRP A 48 -10.39 -10.31 -9.39
CA TRP A 48 -11.47 -9.84 -8.53
C TRP A 48 -12.75 -9.49 -9.27
N GLY A 49 -12.68 -9.16 -10.57
CA GLY A 49 -13.85 -8.77 -11.35
C GLY A 49 -14.63 -7.63 -10.67
N SER A 50 -15.83 -7.94 -10.17
CA SER A 50 -16.71 -6.99 -9.46
C SER A 50 -16.64 -7.11 -7.93
N GLN A 51 -15.81 -8.01 -7.39
CA GLN A 51 -15.75 -8.33 -5.98
C GLN A 51 -15.06 -7.23 -5.18
N THR A 52 -15.46 -7.10 -3.92
CA THR A 52 -14.96 -6.07 -3.01
C THR A 52 -13.96 -6.65 -2.02
N PHE A 53 -12.82 -5.98 -1.90
CA PHE A 53 -11.87 -6.17 -0.81
C PHE A 53 -12.10 -5.09 0.24
N THR A 54 -12.37 -5.49 1.47
CA THR A 54 -12.54 -4.58 2.60
C THR A 54 -11.36 -4.72 3.55
N TYR A 55 -10.75 -3.59 3.89
CA TYR A 55 -9.62 -3.52 4.78
C TYR A 55 -9.95 -2.65 5.98
N TYR A 56 -9.67 -3.16 7.18
CA TYR A 56 -9.64 -2.39 8.41
C TYR A 56 -8.23 -2.46 8.98
N GLY A 57 -7.53 -1.33 9.05
CA GLY A 57 -6.17 -1.35 9.55
C GLY A 57 -5.39 -0.07 9.38
N SER A 58 -4.06 -0.21 9.48
CA SER A 58 -3.11 0.89 9.28
C SER A 58 -2.00 0.46 8.32
N MET A 59 -1.68 1.31 7.35
CA MET A 59 -0.62 1.07 6.35
C MET A 59 0.50 2.08 6.56
N VAL A 60 1.73 1.60 6.73
CA VAL A 60 2.92 2.43 6.95
C VAL A 60 4.00 2.05 5.95
N GLU A 61 4.40 3.00 5.11
CA GLU A 61 5.54 2.87 4.19
C GLU A 61 6.82 3.38 4.88
N LEU A 62 7.78 2.49 5.19
CA LEU A 62 9.01 2.87 5.91
C LEU A 62 10.29 2.81 5.06
N PHE A 63 10.31 2.03 3.98
CA PHE A 63 11.52 1.79 3.20
C PHE A 63 11.22 1.64 1.71
N LYS A 64 12.27 1.61 0.88
CA LYS A 64 12.11 1.34 -0.56
C LYS A 64 11.98 -0.16 -0.79
N SER A 65 11.03 -0.58 -1.63
CA SER A 65 10.83 -2.00 -1.93
C SER A 65 12.10 -2.64 -2.52
N ALA A 66 12.58 -3.74 -1.91
CA ALA A 66 13.73 -4.51 -2.40
C ALA A 66 13.33 -5.64 -3.36
N GLN A 67 12.04 -6.00 -3.41
CA GLN A 67 11.54 -7.15 -4.17
C GLN A 67 10.74 -6.73 -5.41
N SER A 68 10.05 -5.59 -5.34
CA SER A 68 9.25 -5.10 -6.45
C SER A 68 9.88 -3.85 -7.06
N THR A 69 11.09 -3.95 -7.63
CA THR A 69 11.84 -2.80 -8.18
C THR A 69 11.51 -2.44 -9.64
N GLY A 70 10.61 -3.19 -10.27
CA GLY A 70 10.26 -3.01 -11.68
C GLY A 70 9.48 -1.71 -11.95
N TYR A 71 9.69 -1.15 -13.13
CA TYR A 71 8.94 0.00 -13.63
C TYR A 71 7.44 -0.28 -13.69
N TRP A 72 6.64 0.68 -13.26
CA TRP A 72 5.19 0.63 -13.41
C TRP A 72 4.81 0.94 -14.86
N GLY A 73 4.69 -0.10 -15.69
CA GLY A 73 4.69 0.08 -17.15
C GLY A 73 3.47 -0.40 -17.91
N ASN A 74 2.58 -1.21 -17.33
CA ASN A 74 1.45 -1.77 -18.08
C ASN A 74 0.13 -1.65 -17.31
N GLY A 75 -0.88 -1.10 -17.98
CA GLY A 75 -2.28 -1.25 -17.58
C GLY A 75 -2.78 -2.67 -17.83
N ASN A 76 -3.89 -3.05 -17.19
CA ASN A 76 -4.57 -4.34 -17.37
C ASN A 76 -3.73 -5.61 -17.08
N VAL A 77 -2.68 -5.51 -16.26
CA VAL A 77 -1.85 -6.67 -15.88
C VAL A 77 -2.57 -7.60 -14.87
N TYR A 78 -3.62 -7.08 -14.20
CA TYR A 78 -4.46 -7.81 -13.25
C TYR A 78 -5.87 -7.20 -13.20
N SER A 79 -6.80 -7.91 -12.55
CA SER A 79 -8.20 -7.50 -12.35
C SER A 79 -8.40 -7.06 -10.89
N PRO A 80 -8.25 -5.74 -10.59
CA PRO A 80 -8.29 -5.22 -9.23
C PRO A 80 -9.67 -5.34 -8.58
N PRO A 81 -9.74 -5.50 -7.25
CA PRO A 81 -11.01 -5.38 -6.54
C PRO A 81 -11.52 -3.94 -6.48
N LYS A 82 -12.82 -3.82 -6.20
CA LYS A 82 -13.33 -2.63 -5.54
C LYS A 82 -12.74 -2.59 -4.12
N ARG A 83 -12.10 -1.49 -3.73
CA ARG A 83 -11.38 -1.37 -2.45
C ARG A 83 -12.15 -0.50 -1.47
N ASN A 84 -12.45 -1.04 -0.30
CA ASN A 84 -12.96 -0.28 0.83
C ASN A 84 -11.84 -0.16 1.87
N TRP A 85 -11.13 0.97 1.86
CA TRP A 85 -10.08 1.28 2.81
C TRP A 85 -10.66 1.93 4.06
N ASN A 86 -10.57 1.26 5.20
CA ASN A 86 -10.99 1.79 6.49
C ASN A 86 -9.83 1.76 7.48
N PHE A 87 -9.72 2.81 8.28
CA PHE A 87 -8.85 2.79 9.44
C PHE A 87 -9.52 2.00 10.56
N ASP A 88 -8.78 1.10 11.20
CA ASP A 88 -9.26 0.41 12.39
C ASP A 88 -9.00 1.28 13.63
N THR A 89 -10.07 1.73 14.28
CA THR A 89 -9.98 2.61 15.45
C THR A 89 -9.43 1.91 16.68
N LEU A 90 -9.38 0.58 16.70
CA LEU A 90 -8.75 -0.18 17.79
C LEU A 90 -7.26 0.14 17.92
N PHE A 91 -6.59 0.60 16.86
CA PHE A 91 -5.19 1.03 16.94
C PHE A 91 -4.94 2.19 17.92
N TYR A 92 -5.97 2.96 18.29
CA TYR A 92 -5.83 4.01 19.31
C TYR A 92 -5.76 3.49 20.74
N THR A 93 -6.35 2.33 21.01
CA THR A 93 -6.57 1.84 22.39
C THR A 93 -5.96 0.46 22.64
N HIS A 94 -5.85 -0.35 21.60
CA HIS A 94 -5.40 -1.74 21.62
C HIS A 94 -4.47 -2.01 20.42
N PRO A 95 -3.28 -1.40 20.37
CA PRO A 95 -2.34 -1.65 19.29
C PRO A 95 -1.92 -3.13 19.29
N PRO A 96 -1.76 -3.77 18.11
CA PRO A 96 -1.32 -5.15 18.03
C PRO A 96 0.07 -5.33 18.65
N PRO A 97 0.36 -6.51 19.23
CA PRO A 97 1.67 -6.80 19.80
C PRO A 97 2.77 -6.65 18.75
N GLY A 98 3.84 -5.93 19.08
CA GLY A 98 4.92 -5.59 18.13
C GLY A 98 4.69 -4.31 17.32
N SER A 99 3.73 -3.47 17.73
CA SER A 99 3.53 -2.15 17.11
C SER A 99 4.79 -1.29 17.23
N PHE A 100 5.27 -0.78 16.10
CA PHE A 100 6.44 0.10 16.04
C PHE A 100 6.04 1.54 16.32
N PHE A 101 6.79 2.21 17.19
CA PHE A 101 6.67 3.65 17.39
C PHE A 101 7.69 4.36 16.50
N THR A 102 7.21 5.07 15.49
CA THR A 102 8.06 5.92 14.65
C THR A 102 8.19 7.29 15.32
N VAL A 103 9.41 7.66 15.72
CA VAL A 103 9.71 9.02 16.19
C VAL A 103 10.19 9.84 15.01
N THR A 104 9.38 10.80 14.58
CA THR A 104 9.78 11.78 13.55
C THR A 104 10.32 13.03 14.21
N TYR A 105 11.58 13.37 13.97
CA TYR A 105 12.17 14.64 14.38
C TYR A 105 12.02 15.66 13.25
N ASN A 106 11.19 16.68 13.45
CA ASN A 106 11.09 17.81 12.54
C ASN A 106 11.93 18.97 13.07
N LYS A 107 13.01 19.31 12.35
CA LYS A 107 13.86 20.44 12.70
C LYS A 107 13.21 21.73 12.20
N GLN A 108 12.68 22.56 13.10
CA GLN A 108 12.14 23.88 12.77
C GLN A 108 13.18 24.99 13.02
N ARG A 109 12.96 26.16 12.39
CA ARG A 109 13.86 27.32 12.47
C ARG A 109 13.66 28.04 13.80
N TRP A 110 14.74 28.26 14.55
CA TRP A 110 14.72 28.94 15.85
C TRP A 110 14.66 30.48 15.72
N TYR A 111 13.74 31.03 14.92
CA TYR A 111 13.30 32.44 15.02
C TYR A 111 12.24 32.76 13.96
N THR A 112 11.32 33.65 14.31
CA THR A 112 10.43 34.38 13.40
C THR A 112 11.02 35.77 13.13
N ARG A 113 11.00 36.21 11.87
CA ARG A 113 11.20 37.63 11.53
C ARG A 113 9.90 38.38 11.75
#